data_AF-A0A067D625-F1
#
_entry.id   AF-A0A067D625-F1
#
_cell.length_a   1.000
_cell.length_b   1.000
_cell.length_c   1.000
_cell.angle_alpha   90.00
_cell.angle_beta   90.00
_cell.angle_gamma   90.00
#
_symmetry.space_group_name_H-M   'P 1'
#
loop_
_entity.id
_entity.type
_entity.pdbx_description
1 polymer ?
#
loop_
_entity_poly.entity_id
_entity_poly.type
_entity_poly.pdbx_seq_one_letter_code
_entity_poly.pdbx_strand_id
1 'polypeptide(L)'
;TLQDCEVALSPFQEDARSGSITPAAEDCIKKLRDEFYTRMSDDLNTSHILTGAFLDALKFINNSKKQPKQQQLSLIESLLKIENEVKVVLDVLGLLPEGSTYSEVLQQLKDKALKRAELAENDVLHLIEERATAKKNKDFSKSDQIRADLTRKGIALMDVRKETIWRPCVPVEQEQEAPLVEKEQQLGEEQKA
;
A
#
# COMPACT_ATOMS: atom_id res chain seq x y z
N THR A 1 7.29 4.16 3.62
CA THR A 1 5.95 3.95 4.23
C THR A 1 5.76 4.98 5.34
N LEU A 2 4.56 5.08 5.94
CA LEU A 2 4.36 5.90 7.14
C LEU A 2 5.18 5.39 8.33
N GLN A 3 5.30 4.06 8.49
CA GLN A 3 6.22 3.44 9.46
C GLN A 3 7.66 3.93 9.31
N ASP A 4 8.21 3.99 8.09
CA ASP A 4 9.57 4.53 7.89
C ASP A 4 9.67 6.01 8.29
N CYS A 5 8.54 6.72 8.42
CA CYS A 5 8.49 8.12 8.82
C CYS A 5 8.57 8.21 10.33
N GLU A 6 7.72 7.46 11.00
CA GLU A 6 7.71 7.32 12.45
C GLU A 6 9.09 6.91 12.98
N VAL A 7 9.72 5.90 12.36
CA VAL A 7 11.09 5.47 12.72
C VAL A 7 12.13 6.58 12.51
N ALA A 8 12.00 7.36 11.43
CA ALA A 8 12.92 8.46 11.15
C ALA A 8 12.70 9.68 12.07
N LEU A 9 11.49 9.86 12.60
CA LEU A 9 11.07 11.00 13.41
C LEU A 9 11.18 10.72 14.93
N SER A 10 11.17 9.45 15.35
CA SER A 10 11.32 9.05 16.77
C SER A 10 12.51 9.71 17.49
N PRO A 11 13.71 9.87 16.90
CA PRO A 11 14.83 10.54 17.57
C PRO A 11 14.63 12.05 17.79
N PHE A 12 13.68 12.67 17.09
CA PHE A 12 13.49 14.13 17.05
C PHE A 12 12.20 14.58 17.77
N GLN A 13 11.43 13.64 18.33
CA GLN A 13 10.18 13.95 19.05
C GLN A 13 10.40 14.79 20.31
N GLU A 14 11.56 14.68 20.97
CA GLU A 14 11.86 15.49 22.17
C GLU A 14 12.38 16.90 21.82
N ASP A 15 13.07 17.07 20.69
CA ASP A 15 13.64 18.35 20.26
C ASP A 15 12.65 19.28 19.54
N ALA A 16 11.48 18.76 19.14
CA ALA A 16 10.54 19.43 18.23
C ALA A 16 9.58 20.45 18.89
N ARG A 17 9.80 20.88 20.14
CA ARG A 17 8.84 21.77 20.84
C ARG A 17 8.95 23.26 20.51
N SER A 18 9.78 23.72 19.57
CA SER A 18 9.96 25.17 19.32
C SER A 18 10.34 25.61 17.90
N GLY A 19 10.09 24.80 16.87
CA GLY A 19 10.42 25.21 15.51
C GLY A 19 9.30 25.99 14.81
N SER A 20 9.61 26.51 13.63
CA SER A 20 8.65 27.15 12.74
C SER A 20 8.26 26.19 11.62
N ILE A 21 6.96 26.03 11.40
CA ILE A 21 6.39 25.19 10.34
C ILE A 21 6.63 25.87 8.99
N THR A 22 6.98 25.07 7.98
CA THR A 22 7.10 25.59 6.62
C THR A 22 5.73 25.99 6.07
N PRO A 23 5.58 27.13 5.38
CA PRO A 23 4.28 27.57 4.83
C PRO A 23 3.61 26.49 3.96
N ALA A 24 4.40 25.77 3.16
CA ALA A 24 3.92 24.67 2.33
C ALA A 24 3.30 23.51 3.15
N ALA A 25 3.84 23.23 4.34
CA ALA A 25 3.28 22.21 5.22
C ALA A 25 2.00 22.70 5.90
N GLU A 26 1.93 23.97 6.29
CA GLU A 26 0.72 24.54 6.88
C GLU A 26 -0.44 24.57 5.87
N ASP A 27 -0.18 24.96 4.62
CA ASP A 27 -1.17 24.92 3.54
C ASP A 27 -1.65 23.49 3.26
N CYS A 28 -0.73 22.51 3.29
CA CYS A 28 -1.07 21.10 3.12
C CYS A 28 -1.98 20.60 4.24
N ILE A 29 -1.69 20.97 5.49
CA ILE A 29 -2.50 20.61 6.67
C ILE A 29 -3.90 21.23 6.57
N LYS A 30 -3.99 22.53 6.23
CA LYS A 30 -5.29 23.19 6.07
C LYS A 30 -6.11 22.53 4.99
N LYS A 31 -5.53 22.32 3.80
CA LYS A 31 -6.21 21.64 2.69
C LYS A 31 -6.68 20.24 3.08
N LEU A 32 -5.85 19.47 3.80
CA LEU A 32 -6.20 18.15 4.30
C LEU A 32 -7.42 18.20 5.23
N ARG A 33 -7.40 19.09 6.22
CA ARG A 33 -8.51 19.25 7.16
C ARG A 33 -9.78 19.70 6.46
N ASP A 34 -9.71 20.76 5.66
CA ASP A 34 -10.88 21.33 4.99
C ASP A 34 -11.55 20.32 4.06
N GLU A 35 -10.74 19.60 3.26
CA GLU A 35 -11.26 18.55 2.38
C GLU A 35 -11.82 17.38 3.20
N PHE A 36 -11.14 16.95 4.25
CA PHE A 36 -11.61 15.88 5.13
C PHE A 36 -12.95 16.22 5.77
N TYR A 37 -13.10 17.40 6.40
CA TYR A 37 -14.36 17.83 7.02
C TYR A 37 -15.48 17.99 6.00
N THR A 38 -15.20 18.60 4.85
CA THR A 38 -16.19 18.79 3.79
C THR A 38 -16.71 17.44 3.29
N ARG A 39 -15.82 16.49 3.02
CA ARG A 39 -16.19 15.18 2.48
C ARG A 39 -16.78 14.24 3.52
N MET A 40 -16.37 14.32 4.79
CA MET A 40 -17.01 13.54 5.85
C MET A 40 -18.41 14.07 6.18
N SER A 41 -18.63 15.39 6.07
CA SER A 41 -19.95 15.99 6.27
C SER A 41 -20.90 15.72 5.08
N ASP A 42 -20.34 15.42 3.92
CA ASP A 42 -21.07 15.06 2.69
C ASP A 42 -21.13 13.53 2.54
N ASP A 43 -22.12 12.91 3.19
CA ASP A 43 -22.44 11.48 3.08
C ASP A 43 -21.25 10.53 3.33
N LEU A 44 -20.34 10.93 4.24
CA LEU A 44 -19.14 10.15 4.59
C LEU A 44 -18.35 9.69 3.34
N ASN A 45 -18.13 10.60 2.39
CA ASN A 45 -17.51 10.30 1.10
C ASN A 45 -16.00 10.01 1.22
N THR A 46 -15.68 8.83 1.75
CA THR A 46 -14.31 8.32 1.99
C THR A 46 -13.51 8.15 0.70
N SER A 47 -14.16 7.82 -0.41
CA SER A 47 -13.50 7.64 -1.71
C SER A 47 -12.74 8.90 -2.12
N HIS A 48 -13.38 10.06 -2.02
CA HIS A 48 -12.77 11.33 -2.38
C HIS A 48 -11.65 11.72 -1.42
N ILE A 49 -11.84 11.49 -0.11
CA ILE A 49 -10.81 11.72 0.92
C ILE A 49 -9.51 11.00 0.56
N LEU A 50 -9.59 9.70 0.23
CA LEU A 50 -8.43 8.87 -0.07
C LEU A 50 -7.68 9.28 -1.35
N THR A 51 -8.37 9.91 -2.31
CA THR A 51 -7.80 10.33 -3.60
C THR A 51 -7.32 11.79 -3.65
N GLY A 52 -7.82 12.65 -2.74
CA GLY A 52 -7.56 14.08 -2.73
C GLY A 52 -6.40 14.49 -1.82
N ALA A 53 -6.64 15.45 -0.92
CA ALA A 53 -5.62 16.02 -0.03
C ALA A 53 -4.89 14.99 0.86
N PHE A 54 -5.52 13.86 1.19
CA PHE A 54 -4.84 12.79 1.93
C PHE A 54 -3.68 12.20 1.13
N LEU A 55 -3.88 11.91 -0.16
CA LEU A 55 -2.84 11.42 -1.04
C LEU A 55 -1.73 12.48 -1.23
N ASP A 56 -2.10 13.75 -1.32
CA ASP A 56 -1.14 14.85 -1.39
C ASP A 56 -0.25 14.93 -0.13
N ALA A 57 -0.84 14.78 1.06
CA ALA A 57 -0.10 14.73 2.32
C ALA A 57 0.87 13.53 2.37
N LEU A 58 0.44 12.34 1.93
CA LEU A 58 1.31 11.17 1.82
C LEU A 58 2.46 11.38 0.83
N LYS A 59 2.20 12.02 -0.31
CA LYS A 59 3.24 12.37 -1.29
C LYS A 59 4.24 13.36 -0.70
N PHE A 60 3.76 14.38 0.02
CA PHE A 60 4.62 15.34 0.71
C PHE A 60 5.57 14.64 1.67
N ILE A 61 5.03 13.77 2.54
CA ILE A 61 5.83 12.95 3.47
C ILE A 61 6.91 12.15 2.72
N ASN A 62 6.52 11.44 1.66
CA ASN A 62 7.44 10.58 0.92
C ASN A 62 8.53 11.36 0.15
N ASN A 63 8.22 12.56 -0.34
CA ASN A 63 9.19 13.41 -1.03
C ASN A 63 10.19 14.03 -0.06
N SER A 64 9.74 14.46 1.12
CA SER A 64 10.60 15.04 2.14
C SER A 64 11.63 14.04 2.68
N LYS A 65 11.32 12.73 2.69
CA LYS A 65 12.30 11.67 3.03
C LYS A 65 13.46 11.53 2.05
N LYS A 66 13.31 12.01 0.82
CA LYS A 66 14.36 11.92 -0.21
C LYS A 66 15.35 13.09 -0.14
N GLN A 67 15.06 14.13 0.64
CA GLN A 67 15.89 15.31 0.73
C GLN A 67 17.08 15.09 1.69
N PRO A 68 18.27 15.64 1.40
CA PRO A 68 19.45 15.48 2.24
C PRO A 68 19.27 16.13 3.62
N LYS A 69 19.94 15.55 4.62
CA LYS A 69 19.92 15.86 6.06
C LYS A 69 20.20 17.33 6.46
N GLN A 70 20.41 18.26 5.53
CA GLN A 70 20.91 19.61 5.82
C GLN A 70 19.83 20.67 6.15
N GLN A 71 18.53 20.40 5.98
CA GLN A 71 17.44 21.37 6.25
C GLN A 71 16.62 21.01 7.49
N GLN A 72 17.31 20.58 8.56
CA GLN A 72 16.85 19.45 9.36
C GLN A 72 15.77 19.72 10.41
N LEU A 73 15.56 20.93 10.94
CA LEU A 73 14.64 21.10 12.07
C LEU A 73 13.22 21.51 11.69
N SER A 74 13.05 22.57 10.88
CA SER A 74 11.72 23.05 10.44
C SER A 74 10.99 22.05 9.54
N LEU A 75 11.74 21.29 8.74
CA LEU A 75 11.18 20.21 7.91
C LEU A 75 10.70 19.03 8.78
N ILE A 76 11.46 18.66 9.82
CA ILE A 76 11.11 17.56 10.71
C ILE A 76 9.83 17.88 11.49
N GLU A 77 9.72 19.09 12.03
CA GLU A 77 8.52 19.51 12.74
C GLU A 77 7.30 19.60 11.80
N SER A 78 7.50 20.14 10.60
CA SER A 78 6.47 20.14 9.55
C SER A 78 5.99 18.72 9.24
N LEU A 79 6.91 17.75 9.16
CA LEU A 79 6.58 16.35 8.90
C LEU A 79 5.85 15.70 10.07
N LEU A 80 6.27 15.96 11.30
CA LEU A 80 5.62 15.44 12.50
C LEU A 80 4.18 15.95 12.60
N LYS A 81 3.95 17.22 12.25
CA LYS A 81 2.62 17.80 12.26
C LYS A 81 1.72 17.19 11.17
N ILE A 82 2.21 17.06 9.94
CA ILE A 82 1.46 16.39 8.86
C ILE A 82 1.18 14.92 9.23
N GLU A 83 2.16 14.23 9.82
CA GLU A 83 1.99 12.84 10.27
C GLU A 83 0.86 12.74 11.30
N ASN A 84 0.81 13.64 12.28
CA ASN A 84 -0.27 13.65 13.28
C ASN A 84 -1.64 13.87 12.62
N GLU A 85 -1.76 14.77 11.63
CA GLU A 85 -3.02 14.95 10.90
C GLU A 85 -3.42 13.69 10.13
N VAL A 86 -2.45 13.03 9.48
CA VAL A 86 -2.68 11.75 8.79
C VAL A 86 -3.13 10.68 9.79
N LYS A 87 -2.55 10.63 11.00
CA LYS A 87 -2.98 9.72 12.07
C LYS A 87 -4.43 9.97 12.48
N VAL A 88 -4.85 11.22 12.64
CA VAL A 88 -6.25 11.57 12.94
C VAL A 88 -7.19 11.08 11.85
N VAL A 89 -6.86 11.32 10.57
CA VAL A 89 -7.68 10.84 9.45
C VAL A 89 -7.76 9.31 9.44
N LEU A 90 -6.62 8.62 9.66
CA LEU A 90 -6.59 7.16 9.71
C LEU A 90 -7.39 6.58 10.89
N ASP A 91 -7.36 7.24 12.05
CA ASP A 91 -8.12 6.84 13.24
C ASP A 91 -9.63 6.98 13.01
N VAL A 92 -10.10 8.12 12.49
CA VAL A 92 -11.52 8.33 12.16
C VAL A 92 -12.02 7.32 11.12
N LEU A 93 -11.18 6.94 10.15
CA LEU A 93 -11.49 5.92 9.16
C LEU A 93 -11.38 4.48 9.70
N GLY A 94 -10.94 4.29 10.94
CA GLY A 94 -10.72 2.97 11.56
C GLY A 94 -9.55 2.18 10.94
N LEU A 95 -8.63 2.85 10.26
CA LEU A 95 -7.48 2.26 9.59
C LEU A 95 -6.23 2.20 10.48
N LEU A 96 -6.19 3.01 11.55
CA LEU A 96 -5.17 2.97 12.59
C LEU A 96 -5.86 3.15 13.95
N PRO A 97 -6.36 2.05 14.56
CA PRO A 97 -7.08 2.14 15.83
C PRO A 97 -6.21 2.74 16.94
N GLU A 98 -6.82 3.50 17.85
CA GLU A 98 -6.15 4.03 19.04
C GLU A 98 -5.32 2.94 19.76
N GLY A 99 -4.03 3.24 19.95
CA GLY A 99 -3.08 2.34 20.61
C GLY A 99 -2.36 1.35 19.70
N SER A 100 -2.72 1.26 18.41
CA SER A 100 -1.99 0.44 17.44
C SER A 100 -0.83 1.23 16.80
N THR A 101 0.33 0.61 16.70
CA THR A 101 1.47 1.13 15.93
C THR A 101 1.32 0.79 14.45
N TYR A 102 1.98 1.56 13.57
CA TYR A 102 2.01 1.22 12.14
C TYR A 102 2.58 -0.18 11.89
N SER A 103 3.53 -0.62 12.72
CA SER A 103 4.14 -1.95 12.61
C SER A 103 3.12 -3.07 12.84
N GLU A 104 2.26 -2.93 13.85
CA GLU A 104 1.21 -3.91 14.16
C GLU A 104 0.17 -3.97 13.06
N VAL A 105 -0.29 -2.82 12.54
CA VAL A 105 -1.24 -2.78 11.42
C VAL A 105 -0.64 -3.45 10.18
N LEU A 106 0.64 -3.17 9.87
CA LEU A 106 1.31 -3.81 8.75
C LEU A 106 1.47 -5.32 8.94
N GLN A 107 1.73 -5.79 10.16
CA GLN A 107 1.79 -7.22 10.46
C GLN A 107 0.41 -7.88 10.31
N GLN A 108 -0.65 -7.26 10.83
CA GLN A 108 -2.01 -7.77 10.64
C GLN A 108 -2.41 -7.87 9.17
N LEU A 109 -2.00 -6.90 8.34
CA LEU A 109 -2.22 -6.95 6.89
C LEU A 109 -1.44 -8.10 6.24
N LYS A 110 -0.20 -8.36 6.67
CA LYS A 110 0.58 -9.52 6.24
C LYS A 110 -0.10 -10.83 6.61
N ASP A 111 -0.53 -10.98 7.85
CA ASP A 111 -1.20 -12.19 8.34
C ASP A 111 -2.50 -12.46 7.58
N LYS A 112 -3.30 -11.41 7.32
CA LYS A 112 -4.51 -11.51 6.49
C LYS A 112 -4.20 -11.94 5.05
N ALA A 113 -3.12 -11.42 4.46
CA ALA A 113 -2.70 -11.82 3.13
C ALA A 113 -2.22 -13.26 3.07
N LEU A 114 -1.42 -13.71 4.05
CA LEU A 114 -0.97 -15.10 4.20
C LEU A 114 -2.15 -16.06 4.34
N LYS A 115 -3.11 -15.73 5.21
CA LYS A 115 -4.32 -16.52 5.42
C LYS A 115 -5.13 -16.67 4.13
N ARG A 116 -5.28 -15.58 3.36
CA ARG A 116 -5.99 -15.60 2.07
C ARG A 116 -5.22 -16.35 0.98
N ALA A 117 -3.89 -16.30 1.01
CA ALA A 117 -3.02 -17.01 0.08
C ALA A 117 -2.90 -18.51 0.40
N GLU A 118 -3.39 -18.94 1.57
CA GLU A 118 -3.16 -20.28 2.14
C GLU A 118 -1.68 -20.65 2.19
N LEU A 119 -0.84 -19.66 2.54
CA LEU A 119 0.61 -19.80 2.63
C LEU A 119 1.09 -19.46 4.03
N ALA A 120 2.08 -20.20 4.52
CA ALA A 120 2.87 -19.76 5.66
C ALA A 120 3.92 -18.73 5.22
N GLU A 121 4.41 -17.92 6.15
CA GLU A 121 5.48 -16.95 5.87
C GLU A 121 6.73 -17.65 5.32
N ASN A 122 7.05 -18.85 5.83
CA ASN A 122 8.16 -19.67 5.33
C ASN A 122 8.02 -20.07 3.86
N ASP A 123 6.79 -20.32 3.38
CA ASP A 123 6.55 -20.69 1.98
C ASP A 123 6.85 -19.49 1.06
N VAL A 124 6.46 -18.29 1.49
CA VAL A 124 6.75 -17.05 0.77
C VAL A 124 8.26 -16.80 0.71
N LEU A 125 8.97 -17.01 1.83
CA LEU A 125 10.43 -16.88 1.88
C LEU A 125 11.12 -17.90 0.96
N HIS A 126 10.67 -19.15 0.96
CA HIS A 126 11.19 -20.18 0.06
C HIS A 126 11.00 -19.80 -1.42
N LEU A 127 9.82 -19.31 -1.80
CA LEU A 127 9.53 -18.85 -3.16
C LEU A 127 10.40 -17.64 -3.56
N ILE A 128 10.71 -16.74 -2.63
CA ILE A 128 11.64 -15.63 -2.85
C ILE A 128 13.06 -16.14 -3.13
N GLU A 129 13.54 -17.13 -2.37
CA GLU A 129 14.85 -17.76 -2.59
C GLU A 129 14.90 -18.53 -3.92
N GLU A 130 13.85 -19.25 -4.26
CA GLU A 130 13.72 -19.96 -5.52
C GLU A 130 13.77 -18.98 -6.70
N ARG A 131 13.08 -17.84 -6.60
CA ARG A 131 13.17 -16.75 -7.57
C ARG A 131 14.59 -16.20 -7.66
N ALA A 132 15.27 -15.95 -6.54
CA ALA A 132 16.64 -15.45 -6.53
C ALA A 132 17.60 -16.42 -7.23
N THR A 133 17.42 -17.72 -7.00
CA THR A 133 18.16 -18.80 -7.66
C THR A 133 17.86 -18.86 -9.16
N ALA A 134 16.59 -18.73 -9.56
CA ALA A 134 16.19 -18.67 -10.97
C ALA A 134 16.84 -17.47 -11.71
N LYS A 135 16.84 -16.28 -11.10
CA LYS A 135 17.55 -15.10 -11.64
C LYS A 135 19.05 -15.35 -11.77
N LYS A 136 19.68 -15.98 -10.79
CA LYS A 136 21.11 -16.33 -10.82
C LYS A 136 21.44 -17.32 -11.94
N ASN A 137 20.54 -18.27 -12.20
CA ASN A 137 20.65 -19.26 -13.26
C ASN A 137 20.19 -18.74 -14.64
N LYS A 138 19.82 -17.45 -14.75
CA LYS A 138 19.26 -16.81 -15.96
C LYS A 138 17.95 -17.43 -16.46
N ASP A 139 17.22 -18.11 -15.59
CA ASP A 139 15.88 -18.60 -15.85
C ASP A 139 14.85 -17.50 -15.50
N PHE A 140 14.69 -16.56 -16.42
CA PHE A 140 13.76 -15.44 -16.25
C PHE A 140 12.31 -15.89 -16.29
N SER A 141 11.98 -16.91 -17.09
CA SER A 141 10.63 -17.48 -17.19
C SER A 141 10.14 -18.00 -15.84
N LYS A 142 10.97 -18.78 -15.15
CA LYS A 142 10.63 -19.30 -13.82
C LYS A 142 10.54 -18.20 -12.77
N SER A 143 11.44 -17.21 -12.82
CA SER A 143 11.38 -16.04 -11.93
C SER A 143 10.08 -15.25 -12.10
N ASP A 144 9.62 -15.07 -13.33
CA ASP A 144 8.40 -14.32 -13.63
C ASP A 144 7.15 -15.12 -13.28
N GLN A 145 7.16 -16.45 -13.46
CA GLN A 145 6.09 -17.33 -13.01
C GLN A 145 5.89 -17.25 -11.49
N ILE A 146 6.96 -17.36 -10.70
CA ILE A 146 6.90 -17.24 -9.23
C ILE A 146 6.32 -15.88 -8.82
N ARG A 147 6.74 -14.80 -9.49
CA ARG A 147 6.22 -13.45 -9.23
C ARG A 147 4.72 -13.34 -9.53
N ALA A 148 4.29 -13.90 -10.66
CA ALA A 148 2.89 -13.89 -11.08
C ALA A 148 2.00 -14.70 -10.12
N ASP A 149 2.46 -15.88 -9.70
CA ASP A 149 1.72 -16.76 -8.79
C ASP A 149 1.55 -16.14 -7.40
N LEU A 150 2.61 -15.54 -6.85
CA LEU A 150 2.53 -14.79 -5.59
C LEU A 150 1.59 -13.58 -5.73
N THR A 151 1.70 -12.82 -6.82
CA THR A 151 0.84 -11.66 -7.07
C THR A 151 -0.63 -12.07 -7.16
N ARG A 152 -0.93 -13.19 -7.83
CA ARG A 152 -2.28 -13.77 -7.92
C ARG A 152 -2.85 -14.09 -6.55
N LYS A 153 -2.03 -14.63 -5.65
CA LYS A 153 -2.39 -14.91 -4.25
C LYS A 153 -2.48 -13.66 -3.36
N GLY A 154 -2.23 -12.47 -3.91
CA GLY A 154 -2.27 -11.21 -3.16
C GLY A 154 -0.98 -10.91 -2.40
N ILE A 155 0.17 -11.39 -2.88
CA ILE A 155 1.51 -11.14 -2.33
C ILE A 155 2.38 -10.50 -3.42
N ALA A 156 2.73 -9.22 -3.26
CA ALA A 156 3.60 -8.50 -4.18
C ALA A 156 5.05 -8.52 -3.71
N LEU A 157 5.98 -8.86 -4.61
CA LEU A 157 7.41 -8.81 -4.38
C LEU A 157 8.04 -7.48 -4.83
N MET A 158 8.81 -6.85 -3.95
CA MET A 158 9.55 -5.62 -4.18
C MET A 158 11.05 -5.85 -3.92
N ASP A 159 11.86 -5.64 -4.95
CA ASP A 159 13.32 -5.67 -4.83
C ASP A 159 13.80 -4.31 -4.28
N VAL A 160 14.35 -4.28 -3.07
CA VAL A 160 14.89 -3.09 -2.41
C VAL A 160 16.38 -3.26 -2.20
N ARG A 161 17.19 -2.57 -3.02
CA ARG A 161 18.65 -2.66 -3.03
C ARG A 161 19.15 -4.11 -3.16
N LYS A 162 19.48 -4.75 -2.04
CA LYS A 162 20.03 -6.12 -1.97
C LYS A 162 19.02 -7.16 -1.49
N GLU A 163 17.87 -6.73 -0.99
CA GLU A 163 16.89 -7.60 -0.35
C GLU A 163 15.58 -7.60 -1.16
N THR A 164 14.90 -8.75 -1.19
CA THR A 164 13.54 -8.85 -1.72
C THR A 164 12.59 -8.83 -0.54
N ILE A 165 11.76 -7.79 -0.45
CA ILE A 165 10.69 -7.70 0.54
C ILE A 165 9.36 -8.01 -0.12
N TRP A 166 8.43 -8.60 0.61
CA TRP A 166 7.08 -8.83 0.14
C TRP A 166 6.08 -7.94 0.88
N ARG A 167 4.98 -7.61 0.21
CA ARG A 167 3.86 -6.84 0.77
C ARG A 167 2.51 -7.45 0.36
N PRO A 168 1.49 -7.37 1.21
CA PRO A 168 0.11 -7.62 0.81
C PRO A 168 -0.28 -6.80 -0.42
N CYS A 169 -0.94 -7.41 -1.38
CA CYS A 169 -1.64 -6.72 -2.46
C CYS A 169 -3.06 -7.27 -2.62
N VAL A 170 -3.86 -6.61 -3.45
CA VAL A 170 -5.17 -7.11 -3.84
C VAL A 170 -4.96 -8.31 -4.77
N PRO A 171 -5.55 -9.48 -4.49
CA PRO A 171 -5.50 -10.62 -5.39
C PRO A 171 -6.08 -10.23 -6.74
N VAL A 172 -5.39 -10.62 -7.81
CA VAL A 172 -5.93 -10.47 -9.16
C VAL A 172 -6.73 -11.74 -9.45
N GLU A 173 -8.04 -11.66 -9.27
CA GLU A 173 -8.96 -12.69 -9.78
C GLU A 173 -8.94 -12.60 -11.30
N GLN A 174 -8.53 -13.66 -11.98
CA GLN A 174 -8.88 -13.80 -13.39
C GLN A 174 -10.37 -14.09 -13.43
N GLU A 175 -11.12 -13.27 -14.17
CA GLU A 175 -12.48 -13.60 -14.58
C GLU A 175 -12.48 -15.06 -15.04
N GLN A 176 -13.30 -15.89 -14.40
CA GLN A 176 -13.48 -17.27 -14.82
C GLN A 176 -13.91 -17.25 -16.28
N GLU A 177 -13.08 -17.79 -17.17
CA GLU A 177 -13.48 -18.11 -18.54
C GLU A 177 -14.72 -19.00 -18.44
N ALA A 178 -15.87 -18.44 -18.84
CA ALA A 178 -17.15 -19.11 -18.74
C ALA A 178 -17.12 -20.45 -19.52
N PRO A 179 -17.74 -21.53 -19.01
CA PRO A 179 -17.73 -22.81 -19.70
C PRO A 179 -18.45 -22.68 -21.05
N LEU A 180 -17.76 -23.11 -22.12
CA LEU A 180 -18.28 -23.24 -23.48
C LEU A 180 -19.57 -24.06 -23.46
N VAL A 181 -20.70 -23.39 -23.64
CA VAL A 181 -21.98 -24.04 -23.99
C VAL A 181 -21.90 -24.37 -25.49
N GLU A 182 -21.47 -25.59 -25.81
CA GLU A 182 -21.69 -26.18 -27.13
C GLU A 182 -23.21 -26.29 -27.34
N LYS A 183 -23.77 -25.37 -28.14
CA LYS A 183 -25.15 -25.47 -28.63
C LYS A 183 -25.21 -26.60 -29.66
N GLU A 184 -25.74 -27.73 -29.23
CA GLU A 184 -26.48 -28.63 -30.11
C GLU A 184 -27.58 -27.83 -30.82
N GLN A 185 -27.49 -27.67 -32.14
CA GLN A 185 -28.62 -27.44 -33.05
C GLN A 185 -28.12 -27.39 -34.51
N GLN A 186 -28.02 -28.56 -35.14
CA GLN A 186 -28.18 -28.71 -36.59
C GLN A 186 -28.73 -30.11 -36.88
N LEU A 187 -29.98 -30.33 -36.49
CA LEU A 187 -30.83 -31.35 -37.10
C LEU A 187 -32.11 -30.63 -37.51
N GLY A 188 -32.22 -30.28 -38.80
CA GLY A 188 -33.38 -29.53 -39.28
C GLY A 188 -33.30 -29.01 -40.70
N GLU A 189 -32.66 -29.70 -41.65
CA GLU A 189 -32.89 -29.45 -43.08
C GLU A 189 -32.86 -30.76 -43.87
N GLU A 190 -33.97 -31.50 -43.84
CA GLU A 190 -34.24 -32.51 -44.87
C GLU A 190 -35.75 -32.72 -45.04
N GLN A 191 -36.43 -31.72 -45.61
CA GLN A 191 -37.71 -31.92 -46.30
C GLN A 191 -37.78 -31.01 -47.53
N LYS A 192 -37.15 -31.46 -48.62
CA LYS A 192 -37.57 -31.11 -49.99
C LYS A 192 -37.05 -32.15 -50.99
N ALA A 193 -37.83 -33.22 -51.17
CA ALA A 193 -37.91 -34.02 -52.38
C ALA A 193 -39.26 -34.73 -52.40
#